data_AF-A0A932GDY2-F1
#
_entry.id   AF-A0A932GDY2-F1
#
_cell.length_a   1.000
_cell.length_b   1.000
_cell.length_c   1.000
_cell.angle_alpha   90.00
_cell.angle_beta   90.00
_cell.angle_gamma   90.00
#
_symmetry.space_group_name_H-M   'P 1'
#
loop_
_entity.id
_entity.type
_entity.pdbx_description
1 polymer ?
#
loop_
_entity_poly.entity_id
_entity_poly.type
_entity_poly.pdbx_seq_one_letter_code
_entity_poly.pdbx_strand_id
1 'polypeptide(L)'
;MEDEFTFRCVYCLKRMLWAPTDIWTIDHVISQDEAPELECAYDNLVFACQFCNHRKSYHRVADPCRVAYGSCLRVESSGLVTPLNRIGKRLVDTIRLNHDRYVQERLKTMRHLLAIAQVDPAEFERLMGFPSNLPDLAGLKPPQGNRRPQGVAQSFLALRMRAELPKTY
;
A
#
# COMPACT_ATOMS: atom_id res chain seq x y z
N MET A 1 5.79 -1.70 -8.93
CA MET A 1 5.12 -0.83 -7.93
C MET A 1 4.39 -1.62 -6.86
N GLU A 2 3.46 -2.54 -7.19
CA GLU A 2 2.74 -3.29 -6.14
C GLU A 2 3.69 -3.99 -5.15
N ASP A 3 4.75 -4.61 -5.68
CA ASP A 3 5.81 -5.27 -4.93
C ASP A 3 6.50 -4.31 -3.93
N GLU A 4 6.88 -3.10 -4.35
CA GLU A 4 7.56 -2.12 -3.47
C GLU A 4 6.70 -1.66 -2.28
N PHE A 5 5.37 -1.61 -2.45
CA PHE A 5 4.44 -1.26 -1.38
C PHE A 5 3.82 -2.50 -0.71
N THR A 6 4.44 -3.67 -0.93
CA THR A 6 4.04 -4.94 -0.34
C THR A 6 2.55 -5.25 -0.57
N PHE A 7 2.02 -4.96 -1.76
CA PHE A 7 0.62 -5.22 -2.12
C PHE A 7 -0.38 -4.53 -1.18
N ARG A 8 -0.04 -3.33 -0.70
CA ARG A 8 -0.90 -2.47 0.13
C ARG A 8 -1.05 -1.09 -0.48
N CYS A 9 -2.19 -0.48 -0.22
CA CYS A 9 -2.33 0.95 -0.47
C CYS A 9 -1.39 1.70 0.47
N VAL A 10 -0.50 2.54 -0.10
CA VAL A 10 0.47 3.32 0.68
C VAL A 10 -0.19 4.24 1.71
N TYR A 11 -1.43 4.68 1.47
CA TYR A 11 -2.14 5.62 2.34
C TYR A 11 -2.94 4.96 3.46
N CYS A 12 -3.79 3.98 3.13
CA CYS A 12 -4.71 3.37 4.10
C CYS A 12 -4.27 1.99 4.60
N LEU A 13 -3.15 1.45 4.09
CA LEU A 13 -2.58 0.14 4.40
C LEU A 13 -3.51 -1.06 4.12
N LYS A 14 -4.67 -0.82 3.48
CA LYS A 14 -5.54 -1.88 2.96
C LYS A 14 -4.69 -2.79 2.06
N ARG A 15 -4.77 -4.09 2.29
CA ARG A 15 -4.11 -5.11 1.47
C ARG A 15 -4.95 -5.47 0.26
N MET A 16 -4.31 -5.83 -0.84
CA MET A 16 -4.98 -6.39 -2.02
C MET A 16 -5.84 -7.61 -1.66
N LEU A 17 -5.34 -8.49 -0.80
CA LEU A 17 -6.08 -9.68 -0.38
C LEU A 17 -7.34 -9.40 0.45
N TRP A 18 -7.42 -8.24 1.11
CA TRP A 18 -8.62 -7.85 1.87
C TRP A 18 -9.69 -7.21 1.00
N ALA A 19 -9.32 -6.76 -0.20
CA ALA A 19 -10.20 -6.11 -1.15
C ALA A 19 -9.85 -6.53 -2.59
N PRO A 20 -10.09 -7.80 -2.95
CA PRO A 20 -9.75 -8.33 -4.27
C PRO A 20 -10.57 -7.67 -5.39
N THR A 21 -11.68 -7.00 -5.05
CA THR A 21 -12.57 -6.29 -5.97
C THR A 21 -12.30 -4.78 -6.04
N ASP A 22 -11.39 -4.25 -5.22
CA ASP A 22 -11.02 -2.84 -5.32
C ASP A 22 -10.23 -2.59 -6.60
N ILE A 23 -10.41 -1.41 -7.20
CA ILE A 23 -9.52 -0.94 -8.26
C ILE A 23 -8.26 -0.38 -7.59
N TRP A 24 -7.12 -0.92 -8.01
CA TRP A 24 -5.79 -0.51 -7.58
C TRP A 24 -5.18 0.37 -8.66
N THR A 25 -4.58 1.48 -8.26
CA THR A 25 -4.09 2.51 -9.19
C THR A 25 -2.69 2.96 -8.82
N ILE A 26 -2.02 3.55 -9.79
CA ILE A 26 -0.83 4.35 -9.54
C ILE A 26 -1.29 5.78 -9.26
N ASP A 27 -0.84 6.32 -8.14
CA ASP A 27 -1.02 7.72 -7.77
C ASP A 27 0.28 8.48 -7.99
N HIS A 28 0.16 9.75 -8.37
CA HIS A 28 1.30 10.66 -8.48
C HIS A 28 1.45 11.46 -7.20
N VAL A 29 2.56 11.33 -6.46
CA VAL A 29 2.83 12.09 -5.22
C VAL A 29 2.64 13.58 -5.46
N ILE A 30 3.19 14.04 -6.58
CA ILE A 30 2.95 15.33 -7.21
C ILE A 30 1.99 15.12 -8.39
N SER A 31 0.81 15.74 -8.34
CA SER A 31 -0.20 15.59 -9.40
C SER A 31 0.30 16.04 -10.77
N GLN A 32 -0.20 15.37 -11.81
CA GLN A 32 0.10 15.68 -13.21
C GLN A 32 -0.28 17.11 -13.59
N ASP A 33 -1.36 17.66 -13.04
CA ASP A 33 -1.76 19.05 -13.26
C ASP A 33 -0.72 20.06 -12.75
N GLU A 34 0.04 19.70 -11.71
CA GLU A 34 1.05 20.59 -11.11
C GLU A 34 2.44 20.37 -11.71
N ALA A 35 2.79 19.12 -12.05
CA ALA A 35 4.06 18.80 -12.70
C ALA A 35 3.88 17.73 -13.80
N PRO A 36 3.41 18.12 -14.99
CA PRO A 36 3.22 17.19 -16.11
C PRO A 36 4.50 16.44 -16.49
N GLU A 37 5.66 17.06 -16.32
CA GLU A 37 6.98 16.47 -16.58
C GLU A 37 7.31 15.28 -15.68
N LEU A 38 6.60 15.13 -14.55
CA LEU A 38 6.77 14.03 -13.61
C LEU A 38 5.77 12.87 -13.81
N GLU A 39 4.96 12.91 -14.88
CA GLU A 39 3.95 11.87 -15.16
C GLU A 39 4.54 10.45 -15.19
N CYS A 40 5.69 10.29 -15.85
CA CYS A 40 6.39 9.01 -15.99
C CYS A 40 7.61 8.91 -15.07
N ALA A 41 7.82 9.88 -14.17
CA ALA A 41 8.94 9.87 -13.24
C ALA A 41 8.68 8.82 -12.15
N TYR A 42 9.44 7.72 -12.16
CA TYR A 42 9.22 6.59 -11.24
C TYR A 42 9.11 6.99 -9.78
N ASP A 43 9.96 7.92 -9.33
CA ASP A 43 9.97 8.41 -7.93
C ASP A 43 8.74 9.25 -7.56
N ASN A 44 7.95 9.67 -8.54
CA ASN A 44 6.68 10.35 -8.33
C ASN A 44 5.49 9.38 -8.27
N LEU A 45 5.70 8.09 -8.50
CA LEU A 45 4.62 7.11 -8.67
C LEU A 45 4.52 6.15 -7.49
N VAL A 46 3.34 6.05 -6.89
CA VAL A 46 3.09 5.21 -5.70
C VAL A 46 1.86 4.33 -5.88
N PHE A 47 1.85 3.19 -5.19
CA PHE A 47 0.74 2.24 -5.28
C PHE A 47 -0.37 2.57 -4.27
N ALA A 48 -1.59 2.79 -4.77
CA ALA A 48 -2.74 3.17 -3.95
C ALA A 48 -4.03 2.47 -4.37
N CYS A 49 -5.01 2.40 -3.46
CA CYS A 49 -6.36 2.06 -3.88
C CYS A 49 -7.03 3.28 -4.53
N GLN A 50 -7.96 3.05 -5.46
CA GLN A 50 -8.68 4.10 -6.19
C GLN A 50 -9.28 5.17 -5.26
N PHE A 51 -9.74 4.76 -4.08
CA PHE A 51 -10.40 5.68 -3.16
C PHE A 51 -9.41 6.66 -2.54
N CYS A 52 -8.23 6.18 -2.11
CA CYS A 52 -7.22 7.07 -1.53
C CYS A 52 -6.61 7.98 -2.59
N ASN A 53 -6.34 7.44 -3.79
CA ASN A 53 -5.87 8.24 -4.93
C ASN A 53 -6.90 9.34 -5.25
N HIS A 54 -8.18 9.00 -5.43
CA HIS A 54 -9.23 9.98 -5.71
C HIS A 54 -9.39 11.02 -4.59
N ARG A 55 -9.27 10.62 -3.32
CA ARG A 55 -9.35 11.56 -2.18
C ARG A 55 -8.14 12.48 -2.10
N LYS A 56 -6.95 11.98 -2.41
CA LYS A 56 -5.76 12.81 -2.53
C LYS A 56 -5.93 13.81 -3.67
N SER A 57 -6.37 13.35 -4.84
CA SER A 57 -6.52 14.18 -6.04
C SER A 57 -5.23 14.99 -6.26
N TYR A 58 -5.36 16.30 -6.49
CA TYR A 58 -4.24 17.23 -6.65
C TYR A 58 -3.58 17.67 -5.32
N HIS A 59 -4.11 17.25 -4.17
CA HIS A 59 -3.57 17.69 -2.89
C HIS A 59 -2.21 17.05 -2.59
N ARG A 60 -1.28 17.89 -2.13
CA ARG A 60 0.02 17.45 -1.63
C ARG A 60 -0.10 16.72 -0.29
N VAL A 61 0.53 15.55 -0.22
CA VAL A 61 0.85 14.82 1.00
C VAL A 61 2.37 14.65 1.09
N ALA A 62 2.89 14.24 2.25
CA ALA A 62 4.31 13.94 2.34
C ALA A 62 4.65 12.77 1.40
N ASP A 63 5.83 12.77 0.79
CA ASP A 63 6.25 11.67 -0.06
C ASP A 63 6.50 10.40 0.80
N PRO A 64 5.76 9.30 0.58
CA PRO A 64 5.92 8.07 1.37
C PRO A 64 7.26 7.39 1.16
N CYS A 65 7.97 7.67 0.05
CA CYS A 65 9.33 7.18 -0.20
C CYS A 65 10.38 7.94 0.63
N ARG A 66 10.02 9.10 1.19
CA ARG A 66 10.90 9.95 2.01
C ARG A 66 10.47 10.01 3.48
N VAL A 67 9.21 9.74 3.77
CA VAL A 67 8.64 9.82 5.12
C VAL A 67 7.97 8.49 5.47
N ALA A 68 8.50 7.83 6.50
CA ALA A 68 7.88 6.64 7.06
C ALA A 68 6.57 7.00 7.77
N TYR A 69 5.43 6.72 7.13
CA TYR A 69 4.11 7.02 7.70
C TYR A 69 3.82 6.31 9.03
N GLY A 70 4.46 5.18 9.31
CA GLY A 70 4.37 4.53 10.63
C GLY A 70 4.92 5.39 11.78
N SER A 71 5.78 6.37 11.49
CA SER A 71 6.23 7.38 12.47
C SER A 71 5.30 8.59 12.55
N CYS A 72 4.29 8.66 11.68
CA CYS A 72 3.36 9.78 11.58
C CYS A 72 1.93 9.42 12.00
N LEU A 73 1.56 8.15 11.96
CA LEU A 73 0.20 7.65 12.16
C LEU A 73 0.20 6.46 13.11
N ARG A 74 -0.84 6.35 13.94
CA ARG A 74 -1.15 5.16 14.73
C ARG A 74 -2.56 4.67 14.41
N VAL A 75 -2.70 3.38 14.13
CA VAL A 75 -4.02 2.75 14.00
C VAL A 75 -4.46 2.26 15.36
N GLU A 76 -5.58 2.78 15.85
CA GLU A 76 -6.16 2.40 17.14
C GLU A 76 -7.03 1.14 17.00
N SER A 77 -7.24 0.43 18.11
CA SER A 77 -8.11 -0.75 18.17
C SER A 77 -9.58 -0.44 17.85
N SER A 78 -10.00 0.81 17.99
CA SER A 78 -11.31 1.33 17.57
C SER A 78 -11.46 1.43 16.05
N GLY A 79 -10.37 1.26 15.29
CA GLY A 79 -10.34 1.57 13.87
C GLY A 79 -10.22 3.07 13.61
N LEU A 80 -9.82 3.91 14.56
CA LEU A 80 -9.40 5.28 14.25
C LEU A 80 -7.92 5.32 13.83
N VAL A 81 -7.53 6.34 13.07
CA VAL A 81 -6.12 6.68 12.81
C VAL A 81 -5.81 7.96 13.58
N THR A 82 -4.93 7.86 14.57
CA THR A 82 -4.44 9.01 15.33
C THR A 82 -3.19 9.59 14.66
N PRO A 83 -3.18 10.88 14.30
CA PRO A 83 -1.96 11.53 13.85
C PRO A 83 -0.98 11.74 15.01
N LEU A 84 0.28 11.36 14.81
CA LEU A 84 1.36 11.51 15.80
C LEU A 84 2.15 12.81 15.64
N ASN A 85 2.02 13.47 14.48
CA ASN A 85 2.68 14.73 14.17
C ASN A 85 1.89 15.50 13.08
N ARG A 86 2.41 16.66 12.66
CA ARG A 86 1.77 17.51 11.64
C ARG A 86 1.65 16.84 10.28
N ILE A 87 2.61 15.99 9.90
CA ILE A 87 2.56 15.22 8.64
C ILE A 87 1.40 14.23 8.70
N GLY A 88 1.31 13.47 9.81
CA GLY A 88 0.20 12.56 10.06
C GLY A 88 -1.15 13.25 10.03
N LYS A 89 -1.25 14.44 10.66
CA LYS A 89 -2.50 15.22 10.65
C LYS A 89 -2.93 15.55 9.22
N ARG A 90 -2.00 16.05 8.41
CA ARG A 90 -2.25 16.36 6.99
C ARG A 90 -2.70 15.13 6.22
N LEU A 91 -2.06 13.97 6.42
CA LEU A 91 -2.46 12.72 5.78
C LEU A 91 -3.89 12.31 6.16
N VAL A 92 -4.22 12.32 7.45
CA VAL A 92 -5.56 11.99 7.94
C VAL A 92 -6.61 12.92 7.33
N ASP A 93 -6.36 14.22 7.31
CA ASP A 93 -7.30 15.22 6.80
C ASP A 93 -7.48 15.11 5.28
N THR A 94 -6.37 15.04 4.52
CA THR A 94 -6.39 15.02 3.05
C THR A 94 -6.98 13.72 2.50
N ILE A 95 -6.51 12.57 2.99
CA ILE A 95 -7.00 11.26 2.52
C ILE A 95 -8.35 10.90 3.17
N ARG A 96 -8.73 11.62 4.25
CA ARG A 96 -9.91 11.33 5.07
C ARG A 96 -9.85 9.94 5.70
N LEU A 97 -8.70 9.56 6.26
CA LEU A 97 -8.47 8.22 6.85
C LEU A 97 -9.46 7.84 7.96
N ASN A 98 -10.06 8.84 8.61
CA ASN A 98 -11.08 8.71 9.65
C ASN A 98 -12.51 8.95 9.17
N HIS A 99 -12.76 8.93 7.86
CA HIS A 99 -14.14 8.86 7.37
C HIS A 99 -14.83 7.60 7.93
N ASP A 100 -16.06 7.71 8.42
CA ASP A 100 -16.76 6.64 9.15
C ASP A 100 -16.69 5.28 8.45
N ARG A 101 -16.94 5.25 7.14
CA ARG A 101 -16.79 4.05 6.32
C ARG A 101 -15.42 3.36 6.50
N TYR A 102 -14.31 4.10 6.50
CA TYR A 102 -12.98 3.50 6.67
C TYR A 102 -12.70 3.07 8.09
N VAL A 103 -13.24 3.78 9.08
CA VAL A 103 -13.16 3.39 10.48
C VAL A 103 -13.87 2.04 10.68
N GLN A 104 -15.10 1.93 10.18
CA GLN A 104 -15.89 0.70 10.27
C GLN A 104 -15.25 -0.46 9.52
N GLU A 105 -14.76 -0.24 8.29
CA GLU A 105 -14.07 -1.30 7.54
C GLU A 105 -12.79 -1.75 8.24
N ARG A 106 -11.94 -0.84 8.73
CA ARG A 106 -10.74 -1.24 9.48
C ARG A 106 -11.09 -2.00 10.75
N LEU A 107 -12.08 -1.53 11.51
CA LEU A 107 -12.53 -2.21 12.72
C LEU A 107 -13.03 -3.63 12.42
N LYS A 108 -13.87 -3.78 11.38
CA LYS A 108 -14.36 -5.08 10.91
C LYS A 108 -13.21 -6.00 10.51
N THR A 109 -12.29 -5.52 9.68
CA THR A 109 -11.12 -6.29 9.23
C THR A 109 -10.27 -6.74 10.41
N MET A 110 -9.93 -5.84 11.34
CA MET A 110 -9.13 -6.19 12.52
C MET A 110 -9.84 -7.25 13.38
N ARG A 111 -11.15 -7.10 13.64
CA ARG A 111 -11.93 -8.09 14.39
C ARG A 111 -11.97 -9.45 13.71
N HIS A 112 -12.21 -9.48 12.40
CA HIS A 112 -12.22 -10.72 11.63
C HIS A 112 -10.86 -11.41 11.66
N LEU A 113 -9.76 -10.67 11.45
CA LEU A 113 -8.42 -11.24 11.48
C LEU A 113 -8.06 -11.80 12.86
N LEU A 114 -8.41 -11.10 13.95
CA LEU A 114 -8.20 -11.58 15.31
C LEU A 114 -9.02 -12.83 15.64
N ALA A 115 -10.23 -12.96 15.09
CA ALA A 115 -11.05 -14.14 15.26
C ALA A 115 -10.50 -15.32 14.44
N ILE A 116 -10.20 -15.10 13.15
CA ILE A 116 -9.64 -16.12 12.25
C ILE A 116 -8.30 -16.64 12.79
N ALA A 117 -7.44 -15.77 13.33
CA ALA A 117 -6.18 -16.18 13.94
C ALA A 117 -6.32 -17.24 15.05
N GLN A 118 -7.48 -17.29 15.72
CA GLN A 118 -7.75 -18.24 16.80
C GLN A 118 -8.37 -19.56 16.31
N VAL A 119 -9.15 -19.52 15.23
CA VAL A 119 -9.97 -20.66 14.78
C VAL A 119 -9.47 -21.30 13.49
N ASP A 120 -8.77 -20.55 12.65
CA ASP A 120 -8.23 -20.99 11.37
C ASP A 120 -6.90 -20.26 11.07
N PRO A 121 -5.78 -20.73 11.66
CA PRO A 121 -4.47 -20.14 11.42
C PRO A 121 -4.04 -20.17 9.95
N ALA A 122 -4.50 -21.15 9.17
CA ALA A 122 -4.16 -21.26 7.76
C ALA A 122 -4.84 -20.16 6.94
N GLU A 123 -6.11 -19.86 7.20
CA GLU A 123 -6.81 -18.74 6.57
C GLU A 123 -6.25 -17.39 7.04
N PHE A 124 -5.82 -17.28 8.30
CA PHE A 124 -5.10 -16.09 8.77
C PHE A 124 -3.79 -15.89 7.99
N GLU A 125 -2.98 -16.94 7.86
CA GLU A 125 -1.75 -16.91 7.04
C GLU A 125 -2.07 -16.52 5.59
N ARG A 126 -3.17 -17.03 5.01
CA ARG A 126 -3.60 -16.65 3.66
C ARG A 126 -3.96 -15.17 3.56
N LEU A 127 -4.72 -14.61 4.50
CA LEU A 127 -5.17 -13.22 4.49
C LEU A 127 -4.07 -12.20 4.85
N MET A 128 -3.06 -12.64 5.61
CA MET A 128 -1.90 -11.84 6.03
C MET A 128 -0.66 -12.09 5.16
N GLY A 129 -0.72 -13.10 4.30
CA GLY A 129 0.30 -13.47 3.33
C GLY A 129 0.20 -12.71 2.03
N PHE A 130 1.01 -13.14 1.08
CA PHE A 130 1.19 -12.51 -0.23
C PHE A 130 0.16 -13.02 -1.26
N PRO A 131 -0.20 -12.21 -2.28
CA PRO A 131 -0.97 -12.71 -3.42
C PRO A 131 -0.34 -13.96 -4.05
N SER A 132 -1.18 -14.90 -4.50
CA SER A 132 -0.70 -16.12 -5.16
C SER A 132 0.00 -15.80 -6.48
N ASN A 133 -0.52 -14.84 -7.23
CA ASN A 133 -0.03 -14.34 -8.51
C ASN A 133 0.98 -13.17 -8.35
N LEU A 134 2.15 -13.46 -7.76
CA LEU A 134 3.20 -12.44 -7.68
C LEU A 134 3.71 -12.02 -9.06
N PRO A 135 3.99 -10.72 -9.29
CA PRO A 135 4.47 -10.24 -10.58
C PRO A 135 5.89 -10.74 -10.88
N ASP A 136 6.11 -11.23 -12.10
CA ASP A 136 7.45 -11.54 -12.59
C ASP A 136 8.12 -10.28 -13.15
N LEU A 137 8.90 -9.60 -12.30
CA LEU A 137 9.64 -8.40 -12.71
C LEU A 137 10.79 -8.70 -13.67
N ALA A 138 11.31 -9.94 -13.72
CA ALA A 138 12.39 -10.31 -14.63
C ALA A 138 11.90 -10.44 -16.07
N GLY A 139 10.64 -10.82 -16.25
CA GLY A 139 9.98 -10.91 -17.56
C GLY A 139 9.62 -9.56 -18.18
N LEU A 140 9.61 -8.47 -17.40
CA LEU A 140 9.23 -7.14 -17.88
C LEU A 140 10.37 -6.48 -18.65
N LYS A 141 10.04 -5.89 -19.81
CA LYS A 141 10.98 -5.18 -20.68
C LYS A 141 10.56 -3.71 -20.83
N PRO A 142 10.82 -2.86 -19.81
CA PRO A 142 10.45 -1.46 -19.89
C PRO A 142 11.22 -0.76 -21.03
N PRO A 143 10.60 0.23 -21.70
CA PRO A 143 11.30 1.08 -22.66
C PRO A 143 12.53 1.72 -22.00
N GLN A 144 13.65 1.78 -22.73
CA GLN A 144 14.95 2.28 -22.22
C GLN A 144 15.62 1.41 -21.14
N GLY A 145 15.12 0.20 -20.90
CA GLY A 145 15.70 -0.74 -19.96
C GLY A 145 15.33 -0.47 -18.50
N ASN A 146 15.55 -1.47 -17.64
CA ASN A 146 15.26 -1.36 -16.22
C ASN A 146 16.35 -0.53 -15.52
N ARG A 147 16.00 0.68 -15.07
CA ARG A 147 16.91 1.57 -14.33
C ARG A 147 17.18 1.12 -12.88
N ARG A 148 16.45 0.12 -12.38
CA ARG A 148 16.57 -0.49 -11.04
C ARG A 148 16.70 -2.02 -11.13
N PRO A 149 17.74 -2.55 -11.79
CA PRO A 149 17.86 -3.99 -12.04
C PRO A 149 18.01 -4.80 -10.75
N GLN A 150 18.55 -4.20 -9.67
CA GLN A 150 18.70 -4.87 -8.37
C GLN A 150 17.35 -5.24 -7.75
N GLY A 151 16.29 -4.47 -8.04
CA GLY A 151 14.95 -4.72 -7.53
C GLY A 151 14.35 -6.04 -8.02
N VAL A 152 14.82 -6.58 -9.16
CA VAL A 152 14.36 -7.88 -9.67
C VAL A 152 14.72 -9.01 -8.70
N ALA A 153 15.97 -9.04 -8.23
CA ALA A 153 16.45 -10.07 -7.29
C ALA A 153 15.82 -9.94 -5.89
N GLN A 154 15.37 -8.74 -5.54
CA GLN A 154 14.71 -8.42 -4.26
C GLN A 154 13.19 -8.58 -4.31
N SER A 155 12.61 -8.78 -5.49
CA SER A 155 11.16 -8.92 -5.65
C SER A 155 10.59 -10.09 -4.85
N PHE A 156 9.33 -9.99 -4.45
CA PHE A 156 8.71 -11.06 -3.66
C PHE A 156 8.59 -12.38 -4.44
N LEU A 157 8.46 -12.33 -5.78
CA LEU A 157 8.53 -13.55 -6.59
C LEU A 157 9.93 -14.18 -6.51
N ALA A 158 11.00 -13.39 -6.65
CA ALA A 158 12.36 -13.89 -6.54
C ALA A 158 12.64 -14.47 -5.15
N LEU A 159 12.17 -13.83 -4.08
CA LEU A 159 12.22 -14.35 -2.72
C LEU A 159 11.46 -15.68 -2.59
N ARG A 160 10.28 -15.80 -3.20
CA ARG A 160 9.50 -17.06 -3.21
C ARG A 160 10.26 -18.18 -3.88
N MET A 161 10.90 -17.91 -5.03
CA MET A 161 11.67 -18.92 -5.76
C MET A 161 12.90 -19.41 -4.97
N ARG A 162 13.43 -18.58 -4.08
CA ARG A 162 14.53 -18.96 -3.16
C ARG A 162 14.06 -19.53 -1.81
N ALA A 163 12.75 -19.71 -1.62
CA ALA A 163 12.15 -20.09 -0.34
C ALA A 163 12.49 -19.13 0.83
N GLU A 164 12.76 -17.85 0.51
CA GLU A 164 13.07 -16.78 1.46
C GLU A 164 11.88 -15.86 1.76
N LEU A 165 10.76 -16.04 1.03
CA LEU A 165 9.55 -15.23 1.23
C LEU A 165 8.91 -15.55 2.60
N PRO A 166 8.71 -14.56 3.49
CA PRO A 166 7.95 -14.77 4.72
C PRO A 166 6.53 -15.25 4.44
N LYS A 167 5.94 -16.01 5.37
CA LYS A 167 4.55 -16.45 5.23
C LYS A 167 3.55 -15.29 5.25
N THR A 168 3.81 -14.31 6.12
CA THR A 168 2.98 -13.13 6.35
C THR A 168 3.86 -11.89 6.42
N TYR A 169 3.27 -10.73 6.14
CA TYR A 169 3.93 -9.43 6.22
C TYR A 169 3.05 -8.40 6.91
#